data_AF-A0A507ZUH3-F1
#
_entry.id   AF-A0A507ZUH3-F1
#
_cell.length_a   1.000
_cell.length_b   1.000
_cell.length_c   1.000
_cell.angle_alpha   90.00
_cell.angle_beta   90.00
_cell.angle_gamma   90.00
#
_symmetry.space_group_name_H-M   'P 1'
#
loop_
_entity.id
_entity.type
_entity.pdbx_description
1 polymer ?
#
loop_
_entity_poly.entity_id
_entity_poly.type
_entity_poly.pdbx_seq_one_letter_code
_entity_poly.pdbx_strand_id
1 'polypeptide(L)'
;MKSKIALTAVALAIVTSSCVSKKKYTELETELDNTRSTLMKTRVDKEECEEKYAKIQDRVTEYYAKINRLQEENDEKLEMVEDIGAMSKKSKDAMRKTLRNVDSEKLAGAKTFKDSVDLAISYNLTKSLSDGDDGIDIDVNETVVQITISDELLFRSGSYWVNPKAHKLLGRIAEVIKSEPAMEVLVEGHTDNKTIVKDSYLEDNWDLSVRRATSIVRLLQDKFDVDGQQLIASGRSSYKPVADNGNADGREKNRRTRIVILPNLDKFLAMLESSE
;
A
#
# COMPACT_ATOMS: atom_id res chain seq x y z
N MET A 1 -16.00 103.57 -14.02
CA MET A 1 -15.07 102.65 -14.73
C MET A 1 -14.62 101.44 -13.91
N LYS A 2 -14.32 101.56 -12.60
CA LYS A 2 -13.79 100.45 -11.77
C LYS A 2 -14.72 99.23 -11.63
N SER A 3 -16.04 99.43 -11.52
CA SER A 3 -17.03 98.34 -11.38
C SER A 3 -17.21 97.49 -12.66
N LYS A 4 -17.14 98.11 -13.85
CA LYS A 4 -17.25 97.38 -15.12
C LYS A 4 -16.02 96.51 -15.41
N ILE A 5 -14.84 96.95 -14.97
CA ILE A 5 -13.57 96.20 -15.10
C ILE A 5 -13.54 94.99 -14.16
N ALA A 6 -14.09 95.12 -12.95
CA ALA A 6 -14.22 94.01 -12.02
C ALA A 6 -15.19 92.93 -12.54
N LEU A 7 -16.32 93.34 -13.13
CA LEU A 7 -17.29 92.38 -13.68
C LEU A 7 -16.74 91.63 -14.90
N THR A 8 -15.99 92.29 -15.79
CA THR A 8 -15.35 91.62 -16.93
C THR A 8 -14.19 90.72 -16.50
N ALA A 9 -13.41 91.10 -15.47
CA ALA A 9 -12.35 90.26 -14.93
C ALA A 9 -12.89 88.98 -14.27
N VAL A 10 -14.01 89.08 -13.54
CA VAL A 10 -14.67 87.91 -12.92
C VAL A 10 -15.30 87.01 -13.99
N ALA A 11 -15.96 87.57 -15.00
CA ALA A 11 -16.50 86.77 -16.11
C ALA A 11 -15.40 86.05 -16.90
N LEU A 12 -14.25 86.71 -17.14
CA LEU A 12 -13.11 86.11 -17.83
C LEU A 12 -12.44 84.99 -16.99
N ALA A 13 -12.37 85.15 -15.67
CA ALA A 13 -11.83 84.14 -14.75
C ALA A 13 -12.74 82.89 -14.62
N ILE A 14 -14.06 83.07 -14.77
CA ILE A 14 -15.03 81.95 -14.78
C ILE A 14 -14.95 81.17 -16.10
N VAL A 15 -14.70 81.84 -17.22
CA VAL A 15 -14.55 81.17 -18.53
C VAL A 15 -13.22 80.38 -18.60
N THR A 16 -12.13 80.92 -18.06
CA THR A 16 -10.81 80.26 -18.10
C THR A 16 -10.63 79.12 -17.10
N SER A 17 -11.51 78.99 -16.10
CA SER A 17 -11.51 77.87 -15.14
C SER A 17 -12.36 76.66 -15.58
N SER A 18 -13.10 76.77 -16.70
CA SER A 18 -13.98 75.70 -17.19
C SER A 18 -13.35 74.75 -18.23
N CYS A 19 -12.13 75.04 -18.71
CA CYS A 19 -11.46 74.25 -19.74
C CYS A 19 -10.49 73.24 -19.11
N VAL A 20 -10.88 71.97 -19.03
CA VAL A 20 -9.94 70.85 -18.83
C VAL A 20 -8.94 70.86 -19.98
N SER A 21 -7.64 70.72 -19.70
CA SER A 21 -6.64 70.71 -20.77
C SER A 21 -6.92 69.54 -21.72
N LYS A 22 -6.84 69.79 -23.03
CA LYS A 22 -7.11 68.77 -24.07
C LYS A 22 -6.35 67.47 -23.80
N LYS A 23 -5.13 67.57 -23.26
CA LYS A 23 -4.31 66.43 -22.80
C LYS A 23 -4.97 65.59 -21.70
N LYS A 24 -5.49 66.22 -20.64
CA LYS A 24 -6.20 65.51 -19.55
C LYS A 24 -7.52 64.88 -20.03
N TYR A 25 -8.21 65.55 -20.95
CA TYR A 25 -9.43 64.99 -21.56
C TYR A 25 -9.12 63.73 -22.38
N THR A 26 -8.11 63.80 -23.27
CA THR A 26 -7.70 62.62 -24.06
C THR A 26 -7.13 61.50 -23.20
N GLU A 27 -6.46 61.83 -22.11
CA GLU A 27 -5.94 60.84 -21.15
C GLU A 27 -7.08 60.12 -20.41
N LEU A 28 -8.09 60.86 -19.91
CA LEU A 28 -9.30 60.27 -19.32
C LEU A 28 -10.08 59.41 -20.32
N GLU A 29 -10.19 59.87 -21.58
CA GLU A 29 -10.88 59.12 -22.64
C GLU A 29 -10.15 57.80 -22.95
N THR A 30 -8.81 57.85 -23.01
CA THR A 30 -7.96 56.66 -23.17
C THR A 30 -8.08 55.71 -21.98
N GLU A 31 -8.09 56.22 -20.75
CA GLU A 31 -8.25 55.42 -19.53
C GLU A 31 -9.64 54.77 -19.45
N LEU A 32 -10.68 55.50 -19.86
CA LEU A 32 -12.05 55.00 -19.91
C LEU A 32 -12.20 53.88 -20.93
N ASP A 33 -11.59 54.02 -22.12
CA ASP A 33 -11.56 52.97 -23.13
C ASP A 33 -10.75 51.74 -22.68
N ASN A 34 -9.59 51.94 -22.05
CA ASN A 34 -8.79 50.85 -21.48
C ASN A 34 -9.54 50.11 -20.36
N THR A 35 -10.26 50.86 -19.51
CA THR A 35 -11.07 50.29 -18.42
C THR A 35 -12.23 49.48 -18.98
N ARG A 36 -12.93 49.98 -20.02
CA ARG A 36 -13.99 49.25 -20.72
C ARG A 36 -13.47 47.97 -21.38
N SER A 37 -12.31 48.06 -22.04
CA SER A 37 -11.66 46.91 -22.68
C SER A 37 -11.27 45.84 -21.64
N THR A 38 -10.66 46.26 -20.52
CA THR A 38 -10.30 45.36 -19.42
C THR A 38 -11.54 44.74 -18.78
N LEU A 39 -12.59 45.53 -18.55
CA LEU A 39 -13.85 45.04 -18.00
C LEU A 39 -14.52 44.01 -18.90
N MET A 40 -14.51 44.23 -20.23
CA MET A 40 -15.00 43.23 -21.18
C MET A 40 -14.17 41.96 -21.14
N LYS A 41 -12.83 42.07 -21.16
CA LYS A 41 -11.94 40.91 -21.07
C LYS A 41 -12.17 40.11 -19.79
N THR A 42 -12.22 40.77 -18.64
CA THR A 42 -12.47 40.12 -17.35
C THR A 42 -13.86 39.46 -17.30
N ARG A 43 -14.88 40.01 -17.97
CA ARG A 43 -16.19 39.36 -18.07
C ARG A 43 -16.13 38.07 -18.88
N VAL A 44 -15.47 38.10 -20.03
CA VAL A 44 -15.29 36.90 -20.87
C VAL A 44 -14.48 35.83 -20.12
N ASP A 45 -13.36 36.21 -19.49
CA ASP A 45 -12.53 35.30 -18.70
C ASP A 45 -13.32 34.70 -17.52
N LYS A 46 -14.19 35.50 -16.89
CA LYS A 46 -15.07 35.05 -15.80
C LYS A 46 -16.09 34.04 -16.30
N GLU A 47 -16.77 34.32 -17.42
CA GLU A 47 -17.74 33.39 -18.03
C GLU A 47 -17.08 32.07 -18.42
N GLU A 48 -15.87 32.11 -19.00
CA GLU A 48 -15.10 30.91 -19.34
C GLU A 48 -14.71 30.11 -18.08
N CYS A 49 -14.35 30.80 -16.99
CA CYS A 49 -14.02 30.16 -15.71
C CYS A 49 -15.26 29.51 -15.08
N GLU A 50 -16.41 30.17 -15.11
CA GLU A 50 -17.68 29.64 -14.62
C GLU A 50 -18.12 28.41 -15.42
N GLU A 51 -17.94 28.40 -16.75
CA GLU A 51 -18.22 27.24 -17.59
C GLU A 51 -17.30 26.04 -17.28
N LYS A 52 -15.99 26.30 -17.09
CA LYS A 52 -15.04 25.27 -16.67
C LYS A 52 -15.38 24.71 -15.28
N TYR A 53 -15.76 25.58 -14.35
CA TYR A 53 -16.16 25.18 -13.01
C TYR A 53 -17.41 24.27 -13.04
N ALA A 54 -18.43 24.63 -13.83
CA ALA A 54 -19.61 23.80 -14.03
C ALA A 54 -19.25 22.41 -14.59
N LYS A 55 -18.39 22.34 -15.63
CA LYS A 55 -17.92 21.05 -16.18
C LYS A 55 -17.17 20.21 -15.15
N ILE A 56 -16.39 20.83 -14.27
CA ILE A 56 -15.70 20.13 -13.18
C ILE A 56 -16.72 19.60 -12.17
N GLN A 57 -17.72 20.40 -11.78
CA GLN A 57 -18.78 19.95 -10.87
C GLN A 57 -19.58 18.78 -11.44
N ASP A 58 -19.89 18.80 -12.73
CA ASP A 58 -20.57 17.69 -13.42
C ASP A 58 -19.74 16.42 -13.37
N ARG A 59 -18.44 16.50 -13.72
CA ARG A 59 -17.51 15.36 -13.65
C ARG A 59 -17.36 14.82 -12.23
N VAL A 60 -17.29 15.70 -11.23
CA VAL A 60 -17.22 15.32 -9.83
C VAL A 60 -18.49 14.55 -9.43
N THR A 61 -19.66 15.02 -9.84
CA THR A 61 -20.95 14.35 -9.57
C THR A 61 -21.01 12.98 -10.25
N GLU A 62 -20.58 12.89 -11.51
CA GLU A 62 -20.50 11.62 -12.25
C GLU A 62 -19.56 10.62 -11.57
N TYR A 63 -18.37 11.07 -11.14
CA TYR A 63 -17.44 10.21 -10.42
C TYR A 63 -17.99 9.76 -9.06
N TYR A 64 -18.66 10.64 -8.31
CA TYR A 64 -19.32 10.25 -7.06
C TYR A 64 -20.40 9.18 -7.30
N ALA A 65 -21.24 9.35 -8.31
CA ALA A 65 -22.26 8.36 -8.67
C ALA A 65 -21.63 7.02 -9.08
N LYS A 66 -20.55 7.06 -9.88
CA LYS A 66 -19.82 5.85 -10.30
C LYS A 66 -19.18 5.12 -9.12
N ILE A 67 -18.57 5.85 -8.19
CA ILE A 67 -17.98 5.27 -6.97
C ILE A 67 -19.05 4.58 -6.13
N ASN A 68 -20.19 5.24 -5.90
CA ASN A 68 -21.28 4.67 -5.10
C ASN A 68 -21.83 3.40 -5.74
N ARG A 69 -22.07 3.42 -7.06
CA ARG A 69 -22.53 2.23 -7.79
C ARG A 69 -21.53 1.07 -7.71
N LEU A 70 -20.24 1.34 -7.88
CA LEU A 70 -19.21 0.31 -7.76
C LEU A 70 -19.10 -0.24 -6.33
N GLN A 71 -19.38 0.58 -5.32
CA GLN A 71 -19.47 0.12 -3.93
C GLN A 71 -20.68 -0.79 -3.72
N GLU A 72 -21.86 -0.40 -4.21
CA GLU A 72 -23.08 -1.23 -4.13
C GLU A 72 -22.92 -2.56 -4.88
N GLU A 73 -22.41 -2.53 -6.11
CA GLU A 73 -22.16 -3.75 -6.90
C GLU A 73 -21.14 -4.69 -6.24
N ASN A 74 -20.12 -4.14 -5.57
CA ASN A 74 -19.17 -4.96 -4.80
C ASN A 74 -19.82 -5.53 -3.54
N ASP A 75 -20.72 -4.80 -2.89
CA ASP A 75 -21.41 -5.22 -1.67
C ASP A 75 -22.41 -6.33 -1.94
N GLU A 76 -23.16 -6.25 -3.05
CA GLU A 76 -24.07 -7.31 -3.52
C GLU A 76 -23.31 -8.58 -3.89
N LYS A 77 -22.17 -8.47 -4.60
CA LYS A 77 -21.32 -9.63 -4.92
C LYS A 77 -20.72 -10.28 -3.67
N LEU A 78 -20.54 -9.52 -2.60
CA LEU A 78 -20.08 -10.02 -1.31
C LEU A 78 -21.17 -10.81 -0.57
N GLU A 79 -22.43 -10.44 -0.71
CA GLU A 79 -23.57 -11.15 -0.12
C GLU A 79 -23.89 -12.48 -0.84
N MET A 80 -23.61 -12.59 -2.14
CA MET A 80 -23.85 -13.81 -2.92
C MET A 80 -22.88 -14.98 -2.66
N VAL A 81 -21.84 -14.78 -1.85
CA VAL A 81 -20.95 -15.89 -1.43
C VAL A 81 -21.59 -16.59 -0.23
N GLU A 82 -22.56 -17.46 -0.52
CA GLU A 82 -23.42 -18.18 0.46
C GLU A 82 -22.67 -19.01 1.52
N ASP A 83 -21.35 -19.19 1.43
CA ASP A 83 -20.55 -19.95 2.41
C ASP A 83 -19.59 -19.09 3.26
N ILE A 84 -19.56 -17.76 3.06
CA ILE A 84 -18.79 -16.79 3.89
C ILE A 84 -19.75 -15.76 4.53
N GLY A 85 -20.94 -16.23 4.91
CA GLY A 85 -22.07 -15.41 5.39
C GLY A 85 -21.96 -14.81 6.81
N ALA A 86 -20.77 -14.75 7.42
CA ALA A 86 -20.62 -14.36 8.84
C ALA A 86 -19.75 -13.11 9.08
N MET A 87 -19.39 -12.35 8.04
CA MET A 87 -18.52 -11.18 8.23
C MET A 87 -19.27 -9.98 8.80
N SER A 88 -18.80 -9.48 9.93
CA SER A 88 -19.35 -8.27 10.54
C SER A 88 -19.12 -7.06 9.63
N LYS A 89 -20.00 -6.05 9.70
CA LYS A 89 -19.81 -4.77 9.00
C LYS A 89 -18.43 -4.16 9.33
N LYS A 90 -17.96 -4.36 10.56
CA LYS A 90 -16.64 -3.91 11.03
C LYS A 90 -15.51 -4.59 10.26
N SER A 91 -15.54 -5.92 10.08
CA SER A 91 -14.49 -6.63 9.32
C SER A 91 -14.44 -6.17 7.87
N LYS A 92 -15.61 -5.92 7.25
CA LYS A 92 -15.71 -5.39 5.89
C LYS A 92 -15.08 -3.99 5.78
N ASP A 93 -15.37 -3.10 6.73
CA ASP A 93 -14.82 -1.75 6.73
C ASP A 93 -13.31 -1.72 7.00
N ALA A 94 -12.82 -2.56 7.92
CA ALA A 94 -11.40 -2.76 8.17
C ALA A 94 -10.67 -3.26 6.91
N MET A 95 -11.23 -4.27 6.24
CA MET A 95 -10.69 -4.80 4.98
C MET A 95 -10.62 -3.72 3.90
N ARG A 96 -11.70 -2.96 3.69
CA ARG A 96 -11.71 -1.84 2.72
C ARG A 96 -10.64 -0.81 3.03
N LYS A 97 -10.42 -0.48 4.31
CA LYS A 97 -9.38 0.46 4.74
C LYS A 97 -7.97 -0.07 4.43
N THR A 98 -7.72 -1.36 4.64
CA THR A 98 -6.47 -2.02 4.26
C THR A 98 -6.26 -1.98 2.74
N LEU A 99 -7.28 -2.39 1.98
CA LEU A 99 -7.21 -2.47 0.51
C LEU A 99 -6.92 -1.11 -0.14
N ARG A 100 -7.33 0.01 0.45
CA ARG A 100 -6.98 1.36 -0.04
C ARG A 100 -5.48 1.64 -0.09
N ASN A 101 -4.68 0.93 0.71
CA ASN A 101 -3.23 1.11 0.75
C ASN A 101 -2.49 0.11 -0.14
N VAL A 102 -3.22 -0.79 -0.81
CA VAL A 102 -2.64 -1.75 -1.74
C VAL A 102 -2.48 -1.10 -3.12
N ASP A 103 -1.44 -1.50 -3.83
CA ASP A 103 -1.18 -1.07 -5.20
C ASP A 103 -2.40 -1.30 -6.12
N SER A 104 -2.74 -0.30 -6.93
CA SER A 104 -3.89 -0.32 -7.83
C SER A 104 -3.82 -1.44 -8.88
N GLU A 105 -2.64 -1.82 -9.33
CA GLU A 105 -2.46 -2.92 -10.30
C GLU A 105 -2.78 -4.27 -9.66
N LYS A 106 -2.33 -4.48 -8.41
CA LYS A 106 -2.64 -5.72 -7.66
C LYS A 106 -4.12 -5.82 -7.33
N LEU A 107 -4.75 -4.69 -6.97
CA LEU A 107 -6.20 -4.62 -6.75
C LEU A 107 -7.00 -4.93 -8.02
N ALA A 108 -6.57 -4.43 -9.18
CA ALA A 108 -7.25 -4.71 -10.45
C ALA A 108 -7.21 -6.20 -10.84
N GLY A 109 -6.20 -6.93 -10.36
CA GLY A 109 -6.08 -8.38 -10.54
C GLY A 109 -7.04 -9.20 -9.66
N ALA A 110 -7.50 -8.66 -8.53
CA ALA A 110 -8.41 -9.33 -7.61
C ALA A 110 -9.85 -9.32 -8.18
N LYS A 111 -10.35 -10.49 -8.56
CA LYS A 111 -11.68 -10.65 -9.20
C LYS A 111 -12.72 -11.16 -8.23
N THR A 112 -12.29 -11.93 -7.24
CA THR A 112 -13.16 -12.55 -6.25
C THR A 112 -13.00 -11.90 -4.88
N PHE A 113 -13.97 -12.15 -4.01
CA PHE A 113 -13.87 -11.76 -2.61
C PHE A 113 -12.64 -12.39 -1.93
N LYS A 114 -12.38 -13.68 -2.22
CA LYS A 114 -11.22 -14.41 -1.72
C LYS A 114 -9.90 -13.76 -2.16
N ASP A 115 -9.80 -13.29 -3.40
CA ASP A 115 -8.61 -12.58 -3.89
C ASP A 115 -8.38 -11.27 -3.11
N SER A 116 -9.47 -10.58 -2.76
CA SER A 116 -9.41 -9.33 -1.99
C SER A 116 -8.98 -9.59 -0.55
N VAL A 117 -9.46 -10.69 0.04
CA VAL A 117 -9.07 -11.17 1.37
C VAL A 117 -7.57 -11.50 1.37
N ASP A 118 -7.12 -12.33 0.43
CA ASP A 118 -5.71 -12.76 0.31
C ASP A 118 -4.77 -11.55 0.12
N LEU A 119 -5.21 -10.56 -0.66
CA LEU A 119 -4.46 -9.33 -0.88
C LEU A 119 -4.35 -8.47 0.39
N ALA A 120 -5.44 -8.36 1.16
CA ALA A 120 -5.43 -7.63 2.43
C ALA A 120 -4.54 -8.33 3.48
N ILE A 121 -4.56 -9.68 3.53
CA ILE A 121 -3.64 -10.49 4.36
C ILE A 121 -2.20 -10.16 3.97
N SER A 122 -1.87 -10.33 2.69
CA SER A 122 -0.52 -10.16 2.15
C SER A 122 0.02 -8.76 2.48
N TYR A 123 -0.79 -7.71 2.30
CA TYR A 123 -0.39 -6.35 2.61
C TYR A 123 -0.05 -6.14 4.09
N ASN A 124 -0.96 -6.54 5.00
CA ASN A 124 -0.75 -6.34 6.43
C ASN A 124 0.44 -7.14 6.97
N LEU A 125 0.62 -8.38 6.50
CA LEU A 125 1.75 -9.20 6.89
C LEU A 125 3.06 -8.66 6.32
N THR A 126 3.07 -8.23 5.06
CA THR A 126 4.25 -7.61 4.46
C THR A 126 4.66 -6.36 5.23
N LYS A 127 3.71 -5.49 5.55
CA LYS A 127 3.95 -4.30 6.37
C LYS A 127 4.52 -4.64 7.75
N SER A 128 4.05 -5.72 8.37
CA SER A 128 4.46 -6.11 9.72
C SER A 128 5.80 -6.85 9.75
N LEU A 129 6.15 -7.59 8.68
CA LEU A 129 7.29 -8.50 8.66
C LEU A 129 8.49 -7.98 7.85
N SER A 130 8.25 -7.17 6.81
CA SER A 130 9.24 -6.73 5.80
C SER A 130 9.84 -5.35 6.09
N ASP A 131 10.09 -5.02 7.36
CA ASP A 131 10.67 -3.72 7.78
C ASP A 131 12.16 -3.57 7.34
N GLY A 132 12.40 -3.51 6.02
CA GLY A 132 13.69 -3.28 5.37
C GLY A 132 14.58 -4.51 5.11
N ASP A 133 14.08 -5.73 5.30
CA ASP A 133 14.88 -6.95 5.14
C ASP A 133 14.79 -7.52 3.71
N ASP A 134 15.79 -7.22 2.87
CA ASP A 134 15.96 -7.84 1.54
C ASP A 134 16.22 -9.35 1.70
N GLY A 135 15.26 -10.19 1.28
CA GLY A 135 15.37 -11.66 1.36
C GLY A 135 14.17 -12.36 2.00
N ILE A 136 13.10 -11.62 2.31
CA ILE A 136 11.80 -12.16 2.72
C ILE A 136 10.83 -12.01 1.55
N ASP A 137 10.23 -13.13 1.15
CA ASP A 137 9.15 -13.17 0.17
C ASP A 137 7.89 -13.71 0.84
N ILE A 138 6.78 -12.97 0.75
CA ILE A 138 5.51 -13.33 1.39
C ILE A 138 4.48 -13.56 0.29
N ASP A 139 4.11 -14.82 0.12
CA ASP A 139 3.08 -15.26 -0.81
C ASP A 139 1.83 -15.65 -0.03
N VAL A 140 0.65 -15.23 -0.49
CA VAL A 140 -0.63 -15.59 0.12
C VAL A 140 -1.49 -16.22 -0.96
N ASN A 141 -1.83 -17.49 -0.75
CA ASN A 141 -2.58 -18.28 -1.71
C ASN A 141 -3.63 -19.10 -0.97
N GLU A 142 -4.88 -18.95 -1.37
CA GLU A 142 -6.00 -19.68 -0.78
C GLU A 142 -6.10 -19.52 0.75
N THR A 143 -5.82 -18.33 1.26
CA THR A 143 -5.78 -18.05 2.71
C THR A 143 -4.64 -18.79 3.43
N VAL A 144 -3.73 -19.45 2.72
CA VAL A 144 -2.47 -19.95 3.27
C VAL A 144 -1.41 -18.89 3.08
N VAL A 145 -0.75 -18.51 4.18
CA VAL A 145 0.35 -17.54 4.14
C VAL A 145 1.65 -18.30 4.11
N GLN A 146 2.41 -18.11 3.04
CA GLN A 146 3.71 -18.71 2.85
C GLN A 146 4.79 -17.64 2.92
N ILE A 147 5.57 -17.64 4.00
CA ILE A 147 6.74 -16.77 4.16
C ILE A 147 7.96 -17.57 3.72
N THR A 148 8.58 -17.18 2.61
CA THR A 148 9.84 -17.74 2.14
C THR A 148 10.98 -16.84 2.56
N ILE A 149 11.96 -17.40 3.26
CA ILE A 149 13.12 -16.66 3.75
C ILE A 149 14.39 -17.32 3.20
N SER A 150 15.31 -16.51 2.69
CA SER A 150 16.61 -17.01 2.23
C SER A 150 17.40 -17.63 3.39
N ASP A 151 18.10 -18.73 3.11
CA ASP A 151 18.91 -19.37 4.14
C ASP A 151 20.10 -18.51 4.59
N GLU A 152 20.58 -17.59 3.74
CA GLU A 152 21.67 -16.66 4.10
C GLU A 152 21.24 -15.68 5.19
N LEU A 153 19.98 -15.26 5.17
CA LEU A 153 19.43 -14.42 6.22
C LEU A 153 19.28 -15.19 7.53
N LEU A 154 18.84 -16.46 7.45
CA LEU A 154 18.52 -17.28 8.62
C LEU A 154 19.70 -17.99 9.25
N PHE A 155 20.66 -18.47 8.47
CA PHE A 155 21.70 -19.39 8.94
C PHE A 155 23.09 -18.95 8.53
N ARG A 156 24.09 -19.50 9.23
CA ARG A 156 25.47 -19.47 8.72
C ARG A 156 25.61 -20.41 7.52
N SER A 157 26.57 -20.12 6.64
CA SER A 157 26.83 -20.95 5.46
C SER A 157 27.07 -22.42 5.83
N GLY A 158 26.42 -23.34 5.12
CA GLY A 158 26.54 -24.80 5.30
C GLY A 158 26.12 -25.32 6.69
N SER A 159 25.27 -24.59 7.40
CA SER A 159 24.99 -24.82 8.82
C SER A 159 23.50 -24.69 9.15
N TYR A 160 23.08 -25.29 10.27
CA TYR A 160 21.76 -25.10 10.89
C TYR A 160 21.77 -24.12 12.08
N TRP A 161 22.93 -23.53 12.39
CA TRP A 161 23.06 -22.50 13.43
C TRP A 161 22.43 -21.19 12.95
N VAL A 162 21.37 -20.77 13.64
CA VAL A 162 20.62 -19.56 13.32
C VAL A 162 21.49 -18.33 13.53
N ASN A 163 21.45 -17.41 12.56
CA ASN A 163 22.16 -16.14 12.61
C ASN A 163 21.47 -15.20 13.61
N PRO A 164 22.21 -14.54 14.53
CA PRO A 164 21.61 -13.56 15.44
C PRO A 164 20.84 -12.43 14.72
N LYS A 165 21.21 -12.09 13.47
CA LYS A 165 20.47 -11.12 12.65
C LYS A 165 19.02 -11.57 12.37
N ALA A 166 18.79 -12.87 12.22
CA ALA A 166 17.47 -13.44 12.00
C ALA A 166 16.56 -13.34 13.24
N HIS A 167 17.09 -13.10 14.43
CA HIS A 167 16.29 -13.07 15.65
C HIS A 167 15.23 -11.95 15.62
N LYS A 168 15.52 -10.79 15.04
CA LYS A 168 14.54 -9.70 14.95
C LYS A 168 13.34 -10.13 14.10
N LEU A 169 13.61 -10.71 12.93
CA LEU A 169 12.58 -11.23 12.03
C LEU A 169 11.78 -12.36 12.68
N LEU A 170 12.45 -13.37 13.23
CA LEU A 170 11.79 -14.50 13.88
C LEU A 170 10.98 -14.08 15.11
N GLY A 171 11.38 -13.01 15.80
CA GLY A 171 10.60 -12.40 16.88
C GLY A 171 9.27 -11.82 16.38
N ARG A 172 9.28 -11.08 15.25
CA ARG A 172 8.03 -10.58 14.63
C ARG A 172 7.13 -11.71 14.16
N ILE A 173 7.70 -12.76 13.57
CA ILE A 173 6.95 -13.96 13.20
C ILE A 173 6.35 -14.61 14.45
N ALA A 174 7.11 -14.74 15.53
CA ALA A 174 6.61 -15.29 16.78
C ALA A 174 5.47 -14.47 17.39
N GLU A 175 5.50 -13.13 17.30
CA GLU A 175 4.38 -12.28 17.73
C GLU A 175 3.11 -12.58 16.93
N VAL A 176 3.22 -12.75 15.60
CA VAL A 176 2.08 -13.15 14.76
C VAL A 176 1.55 -14.51 15.18
N ILE A 177 2.42 -15.50 15.43
CA ILE A 177 2.01 -16.86 15.81
C ILE A 177 1.31 -16.84 17.18
N LYS A 178 1.88 -16.14 18.16
CA LYS A 178 1.33 -16.06 19.53
C LYS A 178 0.05 -15.25 19.62
N SER A 179 -0.24 -14.39 18.65
CA SER A 179 -1.51 -13.67 18.62
C SER A 179 -2.71 -14.61 18.54
N GLU A 180 -2.51 -15.88 18.14
CA GLU A 180 -3.57 -16.86 17.97
C GLU A 180 -3.12 -18.29 18.35
N PRO A 181 -3.56 -18.83 19.50
CA PRO A 181 -3.13 -20.15 19.99
C PRO A 181 -3.52 -21.34 19.11
N ALA A 182 -4.58 -21.23 18.29
CA ALA A 182 -5.02 -22.31 17.41
C ALA A 182 -4.52 -22.14 15.96
N MET A 183 -3.42 -21.40 15.77
CA MET A 183 -2.68 -21.32 14.51
C MET A 183 -1.64 -22.44 14.43
N GLU A 184 -1.61 -23.17 13.31
CA GLU A 184 -0.53 -24.12 13.01
C GLU A 184 0.50 -23.49 12.06
N VAL A 185 1.77 -23.80 12.32
CA VAL A 185 2.91 -23.24 11.62
C VAL A 185 3.83 -24.38 11.19
N LEU A 186 3.95 -24.56 9.88
CA LEU A 186 4.87 -25.51 9.29
C LEU A 186 6.15 -24.79 8.87
N VAL A 187 7.26 -25.15 9.48
CA VAL A 187 8.61 -24.74 9.06
C VAL A 187 9.20 -25.84 8.18
N GLU A 188 9.36 -25.56 6.89
CA GLU A 188 9.89 -26.47 5.88
C GLU A 188 11.27 -26.01 5.40
N GLY A 189 12.30 -26.82 5.63
CA GLY A 189 13.66 -26.56 5.12
C GLY A 189 13.87 -27.11 3.71
N HIS A 190 14.58 -26.36 2.87
CA HIS A 190 15.02 -26.79 1.54
C HIS A 190 16.53 -26.61 1.38
N THR A 191 17.15 -27.39 0.49
CA THR A 191 18.55 -27.24 0.12
C THR A 191 18.71 -27.09 -1.39
N ASP A 192 19.91 -26.70 -1.83
CA ASP A 192 20.31 -26.93 -3.23
C ASP A 192 20.74 -28.38 -3.44
N ASN A 193 21.14 -28.71 -4.68
CA ASN A 193 21.58 -30.05 -5.05
C ASN A 193 23.04 -30.37 -4.70
N LYS A 194 23.79 -29.48 -4.03
CA LYS A 194 25.17 -29.79 -3.65
C LYS A 194 25.17 -30.79 -2.51
N THR A 195 26.02 -31.81 -2.63
CA THR A 195 26.22 -32.78 -1.57
C THR A 195 26.91 -32.13 -0.39
N ILE A 196 26.52 -32.53 0.81
CA ILE A 196 27.22 -32.19 2.05
C ILE A 196 28.68 -32.66 1.98
N VAL A 197 29.60 -31.88 2.55
CA VAL A 197 31.03 -32.21 2.58
C VAL A 197 31.26 -33.52 3.35
N LYS A 198 32.17 -34.36 2.85
CA LYS A 198 32.39 -35.75 3.27
C LYS A 198 32.73 -35.95 4.77
N ASP A 199 33.13 -34.89 5.47
CA ASP A 199 33.48 -34.89 6.91
C ASP A 199 32.57 -33.99 7.75
N SER A 200 31.38 -33.67 7.23
CA SER A 200 30.38 -32.89 7.96
C SER A 200 29.76 -33.71 9.09
N TYR A 201 29.30 -33.02 10.14
CA TYR A 201 28.42 -33.61 11.18
C TYR A 201 26.99 -33.86 10.68
N LEU A 202 26.70 -33.54 9.42
CA LEU A 202 25.43 -33.75 8.73
C LEU A 202 25.56 -34.94 7.79
N GLU A 203 24.56 -35.82 7.82
CA GLU A 203 24.57 -37.02 6.98
C GLU A 203 24.34 -36.70 5.49
N ASP A 204 23.33 -35.88 5.20
CA ASP A 204 22.97 -35.49 3.84
C ASP A 204 22.10 -34.20 3.83
N ASN A 205 21.51 -33.90 2.67
CA ASN A 205 20.62 -32.76 2.51
C ASN A 205 19.26 -32.94 3.21
N TRP A 206 18.82 -34.19 3.45
CA TRP A 206 17.65 -34.43 4.31
C TRP A 206 17.95 -33.98 5.72
N ASP A 207 19.06 -34.44 6.29
CA ASP A 207 19.49 -34.10 7.64
C ASP A 207 19.68 -32.58 7.80
N LEU A 208 20.36 -31.93 6.85
CA LEU A 208 20.51 -30.46 6.86
C LEU A 208 19.15 -29.74 6.84
N SER A 209 18.25 -30.14 5.94
CA SER A 209 16.94 -29.46 5.79
C SER A 209 16.07 -29.58 7.05
N VAL A 210 16.00 -30.77 7.65
CA VAL A 210 15.22 -31.02 8.87
C VAL A 210 15.86 -30.34 10.08
N ARG A 211 17.19 -30.34 10.19
CA ARG A 211 17.88 -29.64 11.29
C ARG A 211 17.69 -28.13 11.23
N ARG A 212 17.69 -27.53 10.04
CA ARG A 212 17.36 -26.11 9.88
C ARG A 212 15.96 -25.79 10.34
N ALA A 213 14.97 -26.56 9.90
CA ALA A 213 13.58 -26.36 10.34
C ALA A 213 13.44 -26.50 11.86
N THR A 214 14.02 -27.55 12.45
CA THR A 214 13.97 -27.76 13.91
C THR A 214 14.73 -26.70 14.70
N SER A 215 15.85 -26.15 14.18
CA SER A 215 16.54 -25.01 14.80
C SER A 215 15.65 -23.77 14.89
N ILE A 216 14.87 -23.48 13.85
CA ILE A 216 13.94 -22.35 13.85
C ILE A 216 12.79 -22.61 14.82
N VAL A 217 12.20 -23.80 14.81
CA VAL A 217 11.14 -24.19 15.76
C VAL A 217 11.61 -24.06 17.21
N ARG A 218 12.80 -24.58 17.54
CA ARG A 218 13.38 -24.42 18.88
C ARG A 218 13.62 -22.97 19.25
N LEU A 219 14.09 -22.14 18.32
CA LEU A 219 14.28 -20.73 18.60
C LEU A 219 12.94 -20.01 18.85
N LEU A 220 11.90 -20.32 18.07
CA LEU A 220 10.54 -19.81 18.29
C LEU A 220 10.01 -20.21 19.68
N GLN A 221 10.18 -21.47 20.05
CA GLN A 221 9.75 -21.99 21.34
C GLN A 221 10.58 -21.42 22.50
N ASP A 222 11.89 -21.68 22.53
CA ASP A 222 12.75 -21.44 23.69
C ASP A 222 13.00 -19.95 23.95
N LYS A 223 13.04 -19.13 22.88
CA LYS A 223 13.38 -17.71 22.99
C LYS A 223 12.17 -16.79 22.92
N PHE A 224 11.19 -17.13 22.09
CA PHE A 224 10.04 -16.28 21.85
C PHE A 224 8.75 -16.81 22.49
N ASP A 225 8.81 -17.94 23.19
CA ASP A 225 7.72 -18.51 23.97
C ASP A 225 6.49 -18.86 23.11
N VAL A 226 6.75 -19.37 21.90
CA VAL A 226 5.70 -19.93 21.05
C VAL A 226 5.35 -21.33 21.55
N ASP A 227 4.06 -21.65 21.63
CA ASP A 227 3.62 -22.98 22.04
C ASP A 227 4.08 -24.03 21.02
N GLY A 228 4.76 -25.07 21.49
CA GLY A 228 5.24 -26.17 20.66
C GLY A 228 4.10 -26.95 19.98
N GLN A 229 2.88 -26.91 20.51
CA GLN A 229 1.71 -27.52 19.86
C GLN A 229 1.37 -26.85 18.51
N GLN A 230 1.79 -25.60 18.32
CA GLN A 230 1.55 -24.84 17.10
C GLN A 230 2.61 -25.12 16.02
N LEU A 231 3.72 -25.77 16.37
CA LEU A 231 4.92 -25.81 15.53
C LEU A 231 5.17 -27.20 14.93
N ILE A 232 5.30 -27.23 13.61
CA ILE A 232 5.64 -28.42 12.83
C ILE A 232 6.96 -28.16 12.12
N ALA A 233 7.95 -29.04 12.28
CA ALA A 233 9.21 -28.99 11.55
C ALA A 233 9.25 -30.07 10.46
N SER A 234 9.62 -29.70 9.24
CA SER A 234 9.75 -30.60 8.09
C SER A 234 10.95 -30.23 7.23
N GLY A 235 11.44 -31.19 6.45
CA GLY A 235 12.50 -30.98 5.46
C GLY A 235 12.09 -31.55 4.11
N ARG A 236 12.62 -30.98 3.03
CA ARG A 236 12.39 -31.46 1.65
C ARG A 236 13.68 -31.77 0.90
N SER A 237 14.83 -31.63 1.55
CA SER A 237 16.13 -31.80 0.91
C SER A 237 16.21 -30.96 -0.39
N SER A 238 16.84 -31.48 -1.44
CA SER A 238 17.00 -30.83 -2.74
C SER A 238 15.90 -31.13 -3.76
N TYR A 239 14.90 -31.94 -3.39
CA TYR A 239 13.93 -32.54 -4.32
C TYR A 239 12.75 -31.62 -4.71
N LYS A 240 12.68 -30.42 -4.11
CA LYS A 240 11.68 -29.39 -4.44
C LYS A 240 12.36 -28.06 -4.82
N PRO A 241 13.14 -28.03 -5.92
CA PRO A 241 13.77 -26.80 -6.39
C PRO A 241 12.71 -25.83 -6.93
N VAL A 242 12.92 -24.53 -6.71
CA VAL A 242 12.14 -23.43 -7.29
C VAL A 242 12.88 -22.73 -8.43
N ALA A 243 14.18 -23.01 -8.57
CA ALA A 243 15.03 -22.50 -9.62
C ALA A 243 16.02 -23.58 -10.09
N ASP A 244 16.66 -23.33 -11.23
CA ASP A 244 17.66 -24.24 -11.80
C ASP A 244 18.89 -24.39 -10.87
N ASN A 245 19.27 -25.64 -10.57
CA ASN A 245 20.46 -25.93 -9.77
C ASN A 245 21.77 -25.85 -10.58
N GLY A 246 21.71 -25.70 -11.89
CA GLY A 246 22.87 -25.58 -12.78
C GLY A 246 23.72 -24.34 -12.49
N ASN A 247 23.09 -23.23 -12.10
CA ASN A 247 23.77 -21.94 -11.87
C ASN A 247 23.76 -21.52 -10.37
N ALA A 248 24.60 -20.52 -10.03
CA ALA A 248 24.77 -20.09 -8.64
C ALA A 248 23.52 -19.45 -8.05
N ASP A 249 22.91 -18.54 -8.81
CA ASP A 249 21.72 -17.78 -8.42
C ASP A 249 20.52 -18.71 -8.15
N GLY A 250 20.31 -19.71 -9.00
CA GLY A 250 19.23 -20.67 -8.82
C GLY A 250 19.46 -21.60 -7.62
N ARG A 251 20.71 -21.99 -7.34
CA ARG A 251 21.04 -22.70 -6.10
C ARG A 251 20.77 -21.84 -4.86
N GLU A 252 21.06 -20.55 -4.91
CA GLU A 252 20.75 -19.63 -3.81
C GLU A 252 19.25 -19.56 -3.52
N LYS A 253 18.42 -19.42 -4.56
CA LYS A 253 16.96 -19.48 -4.42
C LYS A 253 16.46 -20.83 -3.89
N ASN A 254 17.17 -21.92 -4.18
CA ASN A 254 16.81 -23.24 -3.67
C ASN A 254 17.17 -23.44 -2.19
N ARG A 255 18.21 -22.75 -1.68
CA ARG A 255 18.57 -22.70 -0.26
C ARG A 255 17.65 -21.72 0.48
N ARG A 256 16.50 -22.22 0.90
CA ARG A 256 15.45 -21.42 1.55
C ARG A 256 14.79 -22.20 2.67
N THR A 257 14.24 -21.46 3.62
CA THR A 257 13.31 -22.00 4.60
C THR A 257 11.96 -21.35 4.38
N ARG A 258 10.93 -22.18 4.36
CA ARG A 258 9.54 -21.77 4.18
C ARG A 258 8.81 -21.90 5.50
N ILE A 259 8.18 -20.82 5.94
CA ILE A 259 7.30 -20.80 7.09
C ILE A 259 5.88 -20.65 6.54
N VAL A 260 5.13 -21.76 6.56
CA VAL A 260 3.74 -21.80 6.13
C VAL A 260 2.87 -21.61 7.36
N ILE A 261 2.11 -20.54 7.35
CA ILE A 261 1.09 -20.25 8.34
C ILE A 261 -0.25 -20.61 7.72
N LEU A 262 -1.04 -21.42 8.41
CA LEU A 262 -2.36 -21.84 7.99
C LEU A 262 -3.42 -21.04 8.78
N PRO A 263 -3.74 -19.78 8.41
CA PRO A 263 -4.82 -19.09 9.08
C PRO A 263 -6.16 -19.69 8.64
N ASN A 264 -7.03 -19.91 9.62
CA ASN A 264 -8.44 -20.13 9.35
C ASN A 264 -9.04 -18.79 8.86
N LEU A 265 -9.85 -18.83 7.78
CA LEU A 265 -10.50 -17.66 7.19
C LEU A 265 -11.23 -16.79 8.23
N ASP A 266 -11.98 -17.41 9.14
CA ASP A 266 -12.71 -16.69 10.20
C ASP A 266 -11.77 -15.87 11.09
N LYS A 267 -10.52 -16.31 11.22
CA LYS A 267 -9.53 -15.70 12.11
C LYS A 267 -8.77 -14.57 11.44
N PHE A 268 -8.54 -14.63 10.13
CA PHE A 268 -8.04 -13.46 9.42
C PHE A 268 -8.96 -12.25 9.60
N LEU A 269 -10.28 -12.50 9.59
CA LEU A 269 -11.27 -11.46 9.82
C LEU A 269 -11.14 -10.84 11.22
N ALA A 270 -10.87 -11.65 12.23
CA ALA A 270 -10.57 -11.15 13.58
C ALA A 270 -9.29 -10.29 13.63
N MET A 271 -8.22 -10.68 12.94
CA MET A 271 -6.98 -9.89 12.86
C MET A 271 -7.18 -8.52 12.20
N LEU A 272 -8.05 -8.43 11.18
CA LEU A 272 -8.40 -7.16 10.57
C LEU A 272 -9.12 -6.24 11.57
N GLU A 273 -10.01 -6.78 12.38
CA GLU A 273 -10.78 -6.03 13.38
C GLU A 273 -9.95 -5.53 14.56
N SER A 274 -8.85 -6.23 14.90
CA SER A 274 -7.99 -5.91 16.04
C SER A 274 -6.86 -4.92 15.72
N SER A 275 -6.66 -4.60 14.44
CA SER A 275 -5.59 -3.68 13.97
C SER A 275 -5.94 -2.18 14.06
N GLU A 276 -6.91 -1.82 14.89
CA GLU A 276 -7.30 -0.44 15.25
C GLU A 276 -6.49 0.10 16.44
#